data_AF-A0A1Y5TWT1-F1
#
_entry.id   AF-A0A1Y5TWT1-F1
#
_cell.length_a   1.000
_cell.length_b   1.000
_cell.length_c   1.000
_cell.angle_alpha   90.00
_cell.angle_beta   90.00
_cell.angle_gamma   90.00
#
_symmetry.space_group_name_H-M   'P 1'
#
loop_
_entity.id
_entity.type
_entity.pdbx_description
1 polymer ?
#
loop_
_entity_poly.entity_id
_entity_poly.type
_entity_poly.pdbx_seq_one_letter_code
_entity_poly.pdbx_strand_id
1 'polypeptide(L)'
;MKRLILLVAALAVVYGGIWALGARSTLRGVDALAAELRAAGWQVNWDDRRLRGFPSRLDLTIDGPEVTTPSGAEWRAPFIQRLQLTYQRDRAILAFADSQSLTLGDRTFDIRSGALRASVHGDAVTAEAERLALSWQGREIAAGPVLAAVRPAPGASGTFDLFVRAEGATLDGEPLGEVVLNGQATLGAPLSRTALPDIRDIEITGLSAAGVAATEALTEALSGLSPALGDALDQRQ
;
A
#
# COMPACT_ATOMS: atom_id res chain seq x y z
N MET A 1 42.28 28.95 3.61
CA MET A 1 41.98 27.55 4.00
C MET A 1 41.13 27.45 5.26
N LYS A 2 41.57 27.93 6.45
CA LYS A 2 40.79 27.83 7.71
C LYS A 2 39.36 28.39 7.64
N ARG A 3 39.16 29.57 7.02
CA ARG A 3 37.83 30.19 6.87
C ARG A 3 36.86 29.36 6.03
N LEU A 4 37.36 28.73 4.96
CA LEU A 4 36.55 27.86 4.10
C LEU A 4 36.16 26.58 4.84
N ILE A 5 37.09 25.98 5.59
CA ILE A 5 36.81 24.80 6.42
C ILE A 5 35.73 25.13 7.46
N LEU A 6 35.83 26.27 8.14
CA LEU A 6 34.82 26.72 9.10
C LEU A 6 33.47 26.96 8.44
N LEU A 7 33.44 27.56 7.24
CA LEU A 7 32.21 27.77 6.50
C LEU A 7 31.54 26.45 6.10
N VAL A 8 32.32 25.50 5.55
CA VAL A 8 31.81 24.17 5.16
C VAL A 8 31.33 23.40 6.39
N ALA A 9 32.06 23.46 7.50
CA ALA A 9 31.65 22.85 8.76
C ALA A 9 30.34 23.47 9.29
N ALA A 10 30.21 24.80 9.23
CA ALA A 10 28.98 25.48 9.62
C ALA A 10 27.79 25.04 8.75
N LEU A 11 27.95 24.97 7.43
CA LEU A 11 26.92 24.49 6.52
C LEU A 11 26.54 23.02 6.78
N ALA A 12 27.53 22.16 7.06
CA ALA A 12 27.29 20.76 7.41
C ALA A 12 26.49 20.62 8.71
N VAL A 13 26.79 21.44 9.72
CA VAL A 13 26.03 21.48 10.99
C VAL A 13 24.61 21.97 10.75
N VAL A 14 24.41 23.03 9.97
CA VAL A 14 23.08 23.55 9.63
C VAL A 14 22.27 22.48 8.90
N TYR A 15 22.85 21.83 7.90
CA TYR A 15 22.17 20.80 7.13
C TYR A 15 21.81 19.59 8.00
N GLY A 16 22.74 19.16 8.87
CA GLY A 16 22.47 18.10 9.83
C GLY A 16 21.41 18.47 10.86
N GLY A 17 21.35 19.73 11.29
CA GLY A 17 20.30 20.26 12.16
C GLY A 17 18.92 20.20 11.50
N ILE A 18 18.81 20.62 10.24
CA ILE A 18 17.56 20.54 9.45
C ILE A 18 17.12 19.07 9.32
N TRP A 19 18.04 18.16 9.02
CA TRP A 19 17.73 16.73 8.97
C TRP A 19 17.23 16.21 10.31
N ALA A 20 17.90 16.56 11.42
CA ALA A 20 17.51 16.10 12.76
C ALA A 20 16.11 16.59 13.16
N LEU A 21 15.75 17.82 12.79
CA LEU A 21 14.39 18.34 12.95
C LEU A 21 13.38 17.55 12.11
N GLY A 22 13.72 17.23 10.85
CA GLY A 22 12.92 16.39 9.97
C GLY A 22 12.69 14.99 10.54
N ALA A 23 13.75 14.31 10.97
CA ALA A 23 13.71 12.99 11.58
C ALA A 23 12.80 12.97 12.83
N ARG A 24 12.97 13.94 13.74
CA ARG A 24 12.13 14.08 14.94
C ARG A 24 10.68 14.37 14.61
N SER A 25 10.42 15.15 13.55
CA SER A 25 9.06 15.44 13.08
C SER A 25 8.42 14.18 12.49
N THR A 26 9.15 13.39 11.72
CA THR A 26 8.65 12.12 11.15
C THR A 26 8.30 11.12 12.24
N LEU A 27 9.19 10.89 13.23
CA LEU A 27 8.92 9.97 14.32
C LEU A 27 7.70 10.40 15.15
N ARG A 28 7.61 11.69 15.51
CA ARG A 28 6.43 12.24 16.21
C ARG A 28 5.15 12.14 15.38
N GLY A 29 5.24 12.30 14.06
CA GLY A 29 4.09 12.16 13.17
C GLY A 29 3.53 10.73 13.16
N VAL A 30 4.39 9.71 13.26
CA VAL A 30 3.95 8.32 13.39
C VAL A 30 3.24 8.08 14.73
N ASP A 31 3.76 8.61 15.84
CA ASP A 31 3.05 8.54 17.13
C ASP A 31 1.69 9.19 17.08
N ALA A 32 1.64 10.41 16.54
CA ALA A 32 0.42 11.20 16.47
C ALA A 32 -0.63 10.48 15.63
N LEU A 33 -0.25 9.99 14.44
CA LEU A 33 -1.14 9.20 13.59
C LEU A 33 -1.64 7.94 14.30
N ALA A 34 -0.77 7.20 14.98
CA ALA A 34 -1.20 6.03 15.73
C ALA A 34 -2.16 6.38 16.88
N ALA A 35 -1.93 7.49 17.58
CA ALA A 35 -2.84 7.96 18.62
C ALA A 35 -4.21 8.39 18.04
N GLU A 36 -4.21 9.08 16.90
CA GLU A 36 -5.43 9.45 16.16
C GLU A 36 -6.21 8.22 15.70
N LEU A 37 -5.53 7.22 15.13
CA LEU A 37 -6.14 5.94 14.73
C LEU A 37 -6.75 5.22 15.94
N ARG A 38 -6.04 5.15 17.07
CA ARG A 38 -6.58 4.56 18.31
C ARG A 38 -7.79 5.32 18.84
N ALA A 39 -7.79 6.64 18.77
CA ALA A 39 -8.95 7.45 19.12
C ALA A 39 -10.15 7.21 18.19
N ALA A 40 -9.90 6.85 16.93
CA ALA A 40 -10.91 6.43 15.96
C ALA A 40 -11.31 4.94 16.07
N GLY A 41 -10.88 4.23 17.13
CA GLY A 41 -11.26 2.84 17.41
C GLY A 41 -10.36 1.78 16.77
N TRP A 42 -9.27 2.17 16.13
CA TRP A 42 -8.30 1.21 15.59
C TRP A 42 -7.39 0.67 16.70
N GLN A 43 -6.88 -0.54 16.53
CA GLN A 43 -5.78 -1.05 17.34
C GLN A 43 -4.51 -0.98 16.48
N VAL A 44 -3.51 -0.25 16.94
CA VAL A 44 -2.25 -0.06 16.20
C VAL A 44 -1.11 -0.36 17.14
N ASN A 45 -0.32 -1.38 16.84
CA ASN A 45 0.83 -1.83 17.62
C ASN A 45 2.04 -2.03 16.70
N TRP A 46 3.24 -1.97 17.27
CA TRP A 46 4.50 -2.30 16.62
C TRP A 46 5.56 -2.58 17.69
N ASP A 47 6.59 -3.36 17.34
CA ASP A 47 7.67 -3.73 18.27
C ASP A 47 8.67 -2.59 18.46
N ASP A 48 9.12 -2.02 17.35
CA ASP A 48 10.07 -0.90 17.34
C ASP A 48 9.84 -0.03 16.10
N ARG A 49 10.38 1.18 16.14
CA ARG A 49 10.51 2.03 14.97
C ARG A 49 11.82 2.78 14.98
N ARG A 50 12.41 2.90 13.80
CA ARG A 50 13.70 3.56 13.62
C ARG A 50 13.70 4.39 12.36
N LEU A 51 14.49 5.45 12.37
CA LEU A 51 14.68 6.32 11.23
C LEU A 51 16.16 6.43 10.89
N ARG A 52 16.50 6.23 9.61
CA ARG A 52 17.85 6.36 9.05
C ARG A 52 17.85 7.28 7.83
N GLY A 53 19.02 7.49 7.24
CA GLY A 53 19.15 8.23 5.97
C GLY A 53 19.78 9.61 6.05
N PHE A 54 20.47 9.95 7.15
CA PHE A 54 21.21 11.20 7.25
C PHE A 54 22.13 11.42 6.04
N PRO A 55 22.20 12.65 5.49
CA PRO A 55 21.42 13.86 5.81
C PRO A 55 20.26 14.13 4.84
N SER A 56 20.07 13.28 3.82
CA SER A 56 19.20 13.59 2.67
C SER A 56 17.97 12.69 2.55
N ARG A 57 17.85 11.69 3.42
CA ARG A 57 16.76 10.71 3.44
C ARG A 57 16.15 10.59 4.84
N LEU A 58 14.87 10.23 4.88
CA LEU A 58 14.07 9.94 6.07
C LEU A 58 13.48 8.54 5.89
N ASP A 59 14.32 7.53 6.01
CA ASP A 59 13.94 6.13 5.84
C ASP A 59 13.42 5.62 7.19
N LEU A 60 12.10 5.61 7.34
CA LEU A 60 11.40 5.11 8.53
C LEU A 60 11.16 3.61 8.36
N THR A 61 11.54 2.80 9.35
CA THR A 61 11.15 1.40 9.48
C THR A 61 10.24 1.26 10.69
N ILE A 62 9.12 0.58 10.54
CA ILE A 62 8.29 0.05 11.62
C ILE A 62 8.48 -1.47 11.62
N ASP A 63 9.00 -2.02 12.71
CA ASP A 63 9.21 -3.46 12.88
C ASP A 63 7.97 -4.06 13.58
N GLY A 64 7.51 -5.22 13.10
CA GLY A 64 6.34 -5.93 13.63
C GLY A 64 5.03 -5.14 13.66
N PRO A 65 4.65 -4.34 12.63
CA PRO A 65 3.38 -3.64 12.66
C PRO A 65 2.20 -4.61 12.74
N GLU A 66 1.25 -4.29 13.62
CA GLU A 66 -0.05 -4.95 13.77
C GLU A 66 -1.13 -3.87 13.79
N VAL A 67 -2.07 -3.96 12.86
CA VAL A 67 -3.12 -2.96 12.68
C VAL A 67 -4.46 -3.67 12.58
N THR A 68 -5.36 -3.41 13.53
CA THR A 68 -6.74 -3.90 13.52
C THR A 68 -7.70 -2.73 13.34
N THR A 69 -8.58 -2.82 12.35
CA THR A 69 -9.62 -1.83 12.08
C THR A 69 -10.79 -1.97 13.06
N PRO A 70 -11.65 -0.95 13.20
CA PRO A 70 -12.89 -1.06 13.97
C PRO A 70 -13.85 -2.14 13.46
N SER A 71 -13.76 -2.50 12.17
CA SER A 71 -14.53 -3.59 11.57
C SER A 71 -13.96 -4.98 11.86
N GLY A 72 -12.82 -5.07 12.56
CA GLY A 72 -12.16 -6.33 12.91
C GLY A 72 -11.22 -6.87 11.83
N ALA A 73 -10.97 -6.13 10.75
CA ALA A 73 -9.94 -6.49 9.79
C ALA A 73 -8.56 -6.27 10.41
N GLU A 74 -7.64 -7.21 10.25
CA GLU A 74 -6.34 -7.18 10.89
C GLU A 74 -5.22 -7.40 9.88
N TRP A 75 -4.21 -6.54 9.89
CA TRP A 75 -3.02 -6.69 9.06
C TRP A 75 -1.77 -6.78 9.94
N ARG A 76 -0.88 -7.73 9.62
CA ARG A 76 0.43 -7.88 10.24
C ARG A 76 1.53 -8.08 9.21
N ALA A 77 2.72 -7.60 9.52
CA ALA A 77 3.93 -7.86 8.74
C ALA A 77 5.17 -7.88 9.64
N PRO A 78 6.27 -8.55 9.24
CA PRO A 78 7.56 -8.43 9.91
C PRO A 78 8.10 -7.00 9.95
N PHE A 79 7.88 -6.23 8.89
CA PHE A 79 8.19 -4.80 8.86
C PHE A 79 7.41 -4.09 7.75
N ILE A 80 7.36 -2.76 7.86
CA ILE A 80 7.08 -1.86 6.73
C ILE A 80 8.06 -0.69 6.77
N GLN A 81 8.55 -0.27 5.60
CA GLN A 81 9.46 0.85 5.48
C GLN A 81 8.88 1.96 4.61
N ARG A 82 8.96 3.21 5.08
CA ARG A 82 8.68 4.40 4.28
C ARG A 82 9.99 5.11 3.96
N LEU A 83 10.37 5.09 2.69
CA LEU A 83 11.57 5.72 2.16
C LEU A 83 11.20 7.06 1.54
N GLN A 84 11.84 8.14 1.98
CA GLN A 84 11.51 9.50 1.55
C GLN A 84 12.74 10.40 1.55
N LEU A 85 12.85 11.28 0.56
CA LEU A 85 13.89 12.31 0.53
C LEU A 85 13.48 13.51 1.38
N THR A 86 14.44 14.13 2.07
CA THR A 86 14.17 15.26 2.98
C THR A 86 13.60 16.48 2.26
N TYR A 87 13.92 16.63 0.97
CA TYR A 87 13.54 17.74 0.10
C TYR A 87 12.39 17.40 -0.88
N GLN A 88 11.84 16.17 -0.86
CA GLN A 88 10.68 15.78 -1.67
C GLN A 88 9.60 15.17 -0.78
N ARG A 89 8.80 16.04 -0.13
CA ARG A 89 7.82 15.61 0.88
C ARG A 89 6.52 15.06 0.30
N ASP A 90 6.30 15.22 -1.00
CA ASP A 90 5.16 14.73 -1.79
C ASP A 90 5.39 13.33 -2.38
N ARG A 91 6.60 12.79 -2.21
CA ARG A 91 7.01 11.47 -2.72
C ARG A 91 7.48 10.58 -1.58
N ALA A 92 7.03 9.34 -1.61
CA ALA A 92 7.53 8.30 -0.72
C ALA A 92 7.42 6.93 -1.40
N ILE A 93 8.27 5.99 -1.01
CA ILE A 93 8.14 4.59 -1.38
C ILE A 93 7.87 3.82 -0.10
N LEU A 94 6.80 3.03 -0.09
CA LEU A 94 6.55 2.02 0.92
C LEU A 94 7.19 0.72 0.43
N ALA A 95 8.08 0.13 1.23
CA ALA A 95 8.60 -1.21 1.00
C ALA A 95 8.02 -2.15 2.05
N PHE A 96 7.45 -3.25 1.58
CA PHE A 96 6.76 -4.22 2.42
C PHE A 96 7.65 -5.43 2.65
N ALA A 97 7.42 -6.12 3.77
CA ALA A 97 8.02 -7.43 3.99
C ALA A 97 7.48 -8.46 2.99
N ASP A 98 8.32 -9.43 2.63
CA ASP A 98 8.00 -10.49 1.67
C ASP A 98 6.91 -11.45 2.18
N SER A 99 6.57 -11.42 3.47
CA SER A 99 5.48 -12.16 4.08
C SER A 99 4.59 -11.25 4.90
N GLN A 100 3.28 -11.30 4.69
CA GLN A 100 2.30 -10.52 5.44
C GLN A 100 1.06 -11.40 5.69
N SER A 101 0.29 -11.07 6.70
CA SER A 101 -1.01 -11.70 6.95
C SER A 101 -2.10 -10.65 7.01
N LEU A 102 -3.20 -10.88 6.30
CA LEU A 102 -4.39 -10.04 6.35
C LEU A 102 -5.57 -10.92 6.77
N THR A 103 -6.22 -10.59 7.88
CA THR A 103 -7.43 -11.26 8.34
C THR A 103 -8.63 -10.35 8.06
N LEU A 104 -9.63 -10.87 7.36
CA LEU A 104 -10.90 -10.21 7.07
C LEU A 104 -12.03 -11.12 7.53
N GLY A 105 -12.75 -10.73 8.59
CA GLY A 105 -13.79 -11.58 9.18
C GLY A 105 -13.23 -12.90 9.69
N ASP A 106 -13.73 -14.02 9.16
CA ASP A 106 -13.30 -15.39 9.49
C ASP A 106 -12.18 -15.92 8.58
N ARG A 107 -11.66 -15.08 7.68
CA ARG A 107 -10.66 -15.49 6.68
C ARG A 107 -9.32 -14.85 6.93
N THR A 108 -8.27 -15.66 6.91
CA THR A 108 -6.89 -15.20 6.91
C THR A 108 -6.28 -15.44 5.54
N PHE A 109 -5.67 -14.39 5.02
CA PHE A 109 -4.92 -14.33 3.79
C PHE A 109 -3.44 -14.26 4.11
N ASP A 110 -2.70 -15.25 3.66
CA ASP A 110 -1.24 -15.21 3.64
C ASP A 110 -0.78 -14.57 2.35
N ILE A 111 -0.01 -13.50 2.46
CA ILE A 111 0.51 -12.75 1.32
C ILE A 111 2.02 -12.99 1.26
N ARG A 112 2.48 -13.56 0.15
CA ARG A 112 3.90 -13.71 -0.16
C ARG A 112 4.25 -12.85 -1.36
N SER A 113 5.33 -12.09 -1.28
CA SER A 113 5.74 -11.21 -2.36
C SER A 113 7.24 -11.22 -2.57
N GLY A 114 7.66 -10.92 -3.81
CA GLY A 114 9.03 -10.59 -4.14
C GLY A 114 9.16 -9.09 -4.32
N ALA A 115 9.77 -8.43 -3.34
CA ALA A 115 10.13 -7.03 -3.41
C ALA A 115 8.93 -6.08 -3.64
N LEU A 116 7.81 -6.33 -2.94
CA LEU A 116 6.61 -5.49 -3.01
C LEU A 116 6.92 -4.06 -2.55
N ARG A 117 6.64 -3.10 -3.42
CA ARG A 117 6.80 -1.67 -3.16
C ARG A 117 5.58 -0.90 -3.63
N ALA A 118 5.26 0.19 -2.93
CA ALA A 118 4.27 1.16 -3.37
C ALA A 118 4.87 2.57 -3.42
N SER A 119 4.95 3.13 -4.61
CA SER A 119 5.34 4.52 -4.85
C SER A 119 4.13 5.43 -4.68
N VAL A 120 4.25 6.42 -3.81
CA VAL A 120 3.23 7.45 -3.56
C VAL A 120 3.71 8.76 -4.16
N HIS A 121 2.87 9.38 -5.00
CA HIS A 121 3.12 10.69 -5.56
C HIS A 121 1.84 11.53 -5.51
N GLY A 122 1.78 12.49 -4.59
CA GLY A 122 0.55 13.22 -4.31
C GLY A 122 -0.56 12.26 -3.88
N ASP A 123 -1.66 12.23 -4.63
CA ASP A 123 -2.82 11.36 -4.41
C ASP A 123 -2.79 10.08 -5.26
N ALA A 124 -1.73 9.89 -6.06
CA ALA A 124 -1.54 8.69 -6.85
C ALA A 124 -0.64 7.68 -6.11
N VAL A 125 -0.99 6.41 -6.23
CA VAL A 125 -0.23 5.28 -5.69
C VAL A 125 0.00 4.28 -6.81
N THR A 126 1.22 3.78 -6.94
CA THR A 126 1.56 2.67 -7.83
C THR A 126 2.31 1.62 -7.04
N ALA A 127 1.75 0.42 -6.95
CA ALA A 127 2.35 -0.73 -6.31
C ALA A 127 2.88 -1.72 -7.34
N GLU A 128 4.05 -2.29 -7.08
CA GLU A 128 4.71 -3.25 -7.94
C GLU A 128 5.31 -4.39 -7.11
N ALA A 129 5.27 -5.59 -7.67
CA ALA A 129 5.96 -6.76 -7.12
C ALA A 129 6.49 -7.64 -8.26
N GLU A 130 7.66 -8.24 -8.07
CA GLU A 130 8.21 -9.21 -9.04
C GLU A 130 7.37 -10.47 -9.09
N ARG A 131 6.83 -10.85 -7.92
CA ARG A 131 5.90 -11.96 -7.73
C ARG A 131 5.00 -11.63 -6.55
N LEU A 132 3.75 -12.07 -6.61
CA LEU A 132 2.77 -11.95 -5.55
C LEU A 132 1.97 -13.25 -5.51
N ALA A 133 1.89 -13.86 -4.34
CA ALA A 133 1.02 -14.98 -4.07
C ALA A 133 0.14 -14.62 -2.87
N LEU A 134 -1.15 -14.90 -3.01
CA LEU A 134 -2.17 -14.73 -1.99
C LEU A 134 -2.82 -16.08 -1.78
N SER A 135 -2.73 -16.63 -0.57
CA SER A 135 -3.33 -17.92 -0.24
C SER A 135 -4.33 -17.81 0.90
N TRP A 136 -5.44 -18.52 0.79
CA TRP A 136 -6.51 -18.56 1.80
C TRP A 136 -7.26 -19.88 1.70
N GLN A 137 -7.57 -20.51 2.83
CA GLN A 137 -8.43 -21.72 2.89
C GLN A 137 -8.06 -22.84 1.89
N GLY A 138 -6.75 -23.06 1.66
CA GLY A 138 -6.25 -24.07 0.72
C GLY A 138 -6.28 -23.66 -0.76
N ARG A 139 -6.74 -22.44 -1.06
CA ARG A 139 -6.64 -21.81 -2.37
C ARG A 139 -5.43 -20.89 -2.46
N GLU A 140 -4.92 -20.69 -3.66
CA GLU A 140 -3.84 -19.77 -3.96
C GLU A 140 -4.06 -19.08 -5.30
N ILE A 141 -3.88 -17.76 -5.34
CA ILE A 141 -3.66 -17.02 -6.58
C ILE A 141 -2.23 -16.48 -6.56
N ALA A 142 -1.48 -16.75 -7.62
CA ALA A 142 -0.10 -16.31 -7.74
C ALA A 142 0.17 -15.73 -9.12
N ALA A 143 0.95 -14.66 -9.20
CA ALA A 143 1.32 -13.99 -10.44
C ALA A 143 2.67 -13.25 -10.30
N GLY A 144 3.26 -12.85 -11.42
CA GLY A 144 4.49 -12.06 -11.41
C GLY A 144 5.05 -11.82 -12.81
N PRO A 145 5.39 -10.57 -13.18
CA PRO A 145 5.26 -9.33 -12.40
C PRO A 145 3.81 -8.86 -12.17
N VAL A 146 3.60 -8.10 -11.09
CA VAL A 146 2.32 -7.47 -10.74
C VAL A 146 2.48 -5.95 -10.63
N LEU A 147 1.57 -5.22 -11.25
CA LEU A 147 1.44 -3.77 -11.18
C LEU A 147 0.02 -3.42 -10.76
N ALA A 148 -0.13 -2.63 -9.71
CA ALA A 148 -1.39 -2.03 -9.32
C ALA A 148 -1.25 -0.50 -9.26
N ALA A 149 -2.28 0.24 -9.64
CA ALA A 149 -2.27 1.68 -9.55
C ALA A 149 -3.63 2.23 -9.12
N VAL A 150 -3.57 3.29 -8.32
CA VAL A 150 -4.69 4.13 -7.93
C VAL A 150 -4.32 5.56 -8.28
N ARG A 151 -5.17 6.26 -9.04
CA ARG A 151 -4.92 7.66 -9.40
C ARG A 151 -6.22 8.46 -9.45
N PRO A 152 -6.20 9.77 -9.18
CA PRO A 152 -7.38 10.60 -9.37
C PRO A 152 -7.94 10.49 -10.78
N ALA A 153 -9.25 10.29 -10.90
CA ALA A 153 -9.94 10.28 -12.17
C ALA A 153 -10.02 11.71 -12.74
N PRO A 154 -9.77 11.91 -14.04
CA PRO A 154 -9.87 13.24 -14.65
C PRO A 154 -11.29 13.81 -14.54
N GLY A 155 -11.43 15.03 -14.04
CA GLY A 155 -12.69 15.77 -14.07
C GLY A 155 -13.73 15.39 -12.99
N ALA A 156 -13.43 14.46 -12.08
CA ALA A 156 -14.32 14.06 -10.99
C ALA A 156 -13.59 14.08 -9.63
N SER A 157 -13.89 15.10 -8.82
CA SER A 157 -13.32 15.23 -7.47
C SER A 157 -13.75 14.07 -6.58
N GLY A 158 -12.78 13.39 -5.96
CA GLY A 158 -13.04 12.26 -5.07
C GLY A 158 -13.21 10.91 -5.77
N THR A 159 -13.12 10.87 -7.10
CA THR A 159 -13.14 9.62 -7.88
C THR A 159 -11.71 9.23 -8.27
N PHE A 160 -11.41 7.94 -8.23
CA PHE A 160 -10.10 7.38 -8.51
C PHE A 160 -10.20 6.23 -9.51
N ASP A 161 -9.35 6.22 -10.53
CA ASP A 161 -9.16 5.05 -11.38
C ASP A 161 -8.35 4.00 -10.61
N LEU A 162 -8.80 2.75 -10.69
CA LEU A 162 -8.13 1.55 -10.20
C LEU A 162 -7.62 0.74 -11.39
N PHE A 163 -6.40 0.24 -11.27
CA PHE A 163 -5.78 -0.61 -12.29
C PHE A 163 -4.99 -1.73 -11.61
N VAL A 164 -5.11 -2.95 -12.13
CA VAL A 164 -4.24 -4.07 -11.80
C VAL A 164 -3.86 -4.78 -13.09
N ARG A 165 -2.57 -5.12 -13.22
CA ARG A 165 -2.04 -6.05 -14.21
C ARG A 165 -1.20 -7.08 -13.50
N ALA A 166 -1.44 -8.35 -13.79
CA ALA A 166 -0.71 -9.46 -13.23
C ALA A 166 -0.34 -10.41 -14.38
N GLU A 167 0.95 -10.57 -14.63
CA GLU A 167 1.46 -11.45 -15.66
C GLU A 167 1.63 -12.88 -15.14
N GLY A 168 1.42 -13.86 -16.02
CA GLY A 168 1.60 -15.27 -15.66
C GLY A 168 0.77 -15.72 -14.46
N ALA A 169 -0.42 -15.16 -14.29
CA ALA A 169 -1.30 -15.47 -13.18
C ALA A 169 -1.72 -16.95 -13.23
N THR A 170 -1.85 -17.53 -12.04
CA THR A 170 -2.32 -18.89 -11.80
C THR A 170 -3.31 -18.89 -10.66
N LEU A 171 -4.30 -19.76 -10.73
CA LEU A 171 -5.28 -20.03 -9.68
C LEU A 171 -5.22 -21.50 -9.34
N ASP A 172 -4.81 -21.82 -8.12
CA ASP A 172 -4.65 -23.20 -7.64
C ASP A 172 -3.72 -24.03 -8.56
N GLY A 173 -2.73 -23.36 -9.18
CA GLY A 173 -1.79 -23.93 -10.15
C GLY A 173 -2.27 -23.93 -11.61
N GLU A 174 -3.56 -23.69 -11.86
CA GLU A 174 -4.12 -23.60 -13.20
C GLU A 174 -3.83 -22.23 -13.83
N PRO A 175 -3.36 -22.17 -15.09
CA PRO A 175 -2.96 -20.92 -15.71
C PRO A 175 -4.14 -20.01 -16.04
N LEU A 176 -4.07 -18.76 -15.58
CA LEU A 176 -4.95 -17.65 -15.96
C LEU A 176 -4.30 -16.74 -17.01
N GLY A 177 -2.99 -16.81 -17.21
CA GLY A 177 -2.24 -15.96 -18.15
C GLY A 177 -2.12 -14.52 -17.68
N GLU A 178 -2.19 -13.54 -18.59
CA GLU A 178 -2.24 -12.13 -18.18
C GLU A 178 -3.63 -11.79 -17.64
N VAL A 179 -3.66 -11.24 -16.43
CA VAL A 179 -4.87 -10.71 -15.80
C VAL A 179 -4.80 -9.19 -15.80
N VAL A 180 -5.86 -8.55 -16.28
CA VAL A 180 -6.04 -7.10 -16.23
C VAL A 180 -7.38 -6.79 -15.56
N LEU A 181 -7.35 -5.91 -14.56
CA LEU A 181 -8.52 -5.37 -13.89
C LEU A 181 -8.49 -3.85 -13.98
N ASN A 182 -9.63 -3.27 -14.36
CA ASN A 182 -9.89 -1.84 -14.30
C ASN A 182 -11.10 -1.59 -13.41
N GLY A 183 -11.10 -0.47 -12.71
CA GLY A 183 -12.22 -0.07 -11.89
C GLY A 183 -12.16 1.40 -11.52
N GLN A 184 -13.15 1.84 -10.76
CA GLN A 184 -13.18 3.16 -10.15
C GLN A 184 -13.59 3.05 -8.69
N ALA A 185 -13.01 3.89 -7.85
CA ALA A 185 -13.43 4.07 -6.46
C ALA A 185 -13.86 5.51 -6.23
N THR A 186 -14.94 5.69 -5.48
CA THR A 186 -15.39 7.00 -5.03
C THR A 186 -15.15 7.13 -3.54
N LEU A 187 -14.49 8.21 -3.13
CA LEU A 187 -14.27 8.55 -1.73
C LEU A 187 -15.24 9.63 -1.26
N GLY A 188 -15.68 9.53 -0.01
CA GLY A 188 -16.55 10.52 0.64
C GLY A 188 -15.83 11.82 0.98
N ALA A 189 -14.50 11.83 0.94
CA ALA A 189 -13.65 12.99 1.09
C ALA A 189 -12.34 12.81 0.29
N PRO A 190 -11.64 13.89 -0.08
CA PRO A 190 -10.30 13.80 -0.67
C PRO A 190 -9.36 13.00 0.22
N LEU A 191 -8.39 12.31 -0.41
CA LEU A 191 -7.33 11.63 0.34
C LEU A 191 -6.61 12.62 1.26
N SER A 192 -6.47 12.22 2.52
CA SER A 192 -5.77 12.99 3.53
C SER A 192 -4.57 12.19 4.03
N ARG A 193 -3.51 12.90 4.40
CA ARG A 193 -2.35 12.29 5.07
C ARG A 193 -2.59 12.05 6.55
N THR A 194 -3.65 12.64 7.10
CA THR A 194 -3.98 12.64 8.53
C THR A 194 -5.35 12.05 8.81
N ALA A 195 -6.09 11.62 7.80
CA ALA A 195 -7.38 10.97 7.96
C ALA A 195 -7.45 9.73 7.08
N LEU A 196 -8.21 8.75 7.54
CA LEU A 196 -8.44 7.51 6.80
C LEU A 196 -9.29 7.79 5.55
N PRO A 197 -9.06 7.04 4.45
CA PRO A 197 -9.92 7.10 3.30
C PRO A 197 -11.33 6.58 3.65
N ASP A 198 -12.34 7.37 3.31
CA ASP A 198 -13.76 7.00 3.41
C ASP A 198 -14.23 6.48 2.05
N ILE A 199 -14.00 5.18 1.79
CA ILE A 199 -14.40 4.57 0.52
C ILE A 199 -15.92 4.41 0.52
N ARG A 200 -16.60 5.07 -0.43
CA ARG A 200 -18.06 5.05 -0.58
C ARG A 200 -18.53 3.99 -1.54
N ASP A 201 -17.79 3.81 -2.62
CA ASP A 201 -18.15 2.90 -3.69
C ASP A 201 -16.92 2.40 -4.44
N ILE A 202 -17.01 1.19 -4.98
CA ILE A 202 -16.01 0.56 -5.84
C ILE A 202 -16.74 -0.14 -6.99
N GLU A 203 -16.45 0.28 -8.21
CA GLU A 203 -16.97 -0.31 -9.45
C GLU A 203 -15.83 -1.01 -10.19
N ILE A 204 -16.06 -2.23 -10.67
CA ILE A 204 -15.15 -2.93 -11.58
C ILE A 204 -15.63 -2.69 -13.01
N THR A 205 -14.85 -1.96 -13.80
CA THR A 205 -15.20 -1.59 -15.18
C THR A 205 -14.63 -2.54 -16.21
N GLY A 206 -13.72 -3.43 -15.82
CA GLY A 206 -13.19 -4.46 -16.71
C GLY A 206 -12.37 -5.49 -15.97
N LEU A 207 -12.51 -6.75 -16.38
CA LEU A 207 -11.71 -7.87 -15.91
C LEU A 207 -11.49 -8.84 -17.07
N SER A 208 -10.23 -9.17 -17.35
CA SER A 208 -9.86 -10.12 -18.39
C SER A 208 -8.74 -11.04 -17.95
N ALA A 209 -8.79 -12.29 -18.39
CA ALA A 209 -7.73 -13.29 -18.29
C ALA A 209 -7.51 -13.99 -19.66
N ALA A 210 -6.66 -15.02 -19.71
CA ALA A 210 -6.38 -15.80 -20.94
C ALA A 210 -7.59 -16.63 -21.41
N GLY A 211 -8.55 -15.95 -22.04
CA GLY A 211 -9.77 -16.55 -22.57
C GLY A 211 -10.94 -16.52 -21.58
N VAL A 212 -12.09 -16.99 -22.08
CA VAL A 212 -13.37 -16.90 -21.36
C VAL A 212 -13.36 -17.77 -20.10
N ALA A 213 -12.94 -19.03 -20.20
CA ALA A 213 -12.91 -19.95 -19.06
C ALA A 213 -12.00 -19.46 -17.92
N ALA A 214 -10.82 -18.92 -18.25
CA ALA A 214 -9.93 -18.33 -17.24
C ALA A 214 -10.57 -17.09 -16.58
N THR A 215 -11.29 -16.27 -17.35
CA THR A 215 -11.96 -15.08 -16.84
C THR A 215 -13.12 -15.45 -15.91
N GLU A 216 -13.90 -16.48 -16.26
CA GLU A 216 -14.98 -17.03 -15.43
C GLU A 216 -14.43 -17.59 -14.11
N ALA A 217 -13.39 -18.44 -14.18
CA ALA A 217 -12.74 -19.02 -13.00
C ALA A 217 -12.17 -17.94 -12.06
N LEU A 218 -11.55 -16.90 -12.63
CA LEU A 218 -11.06 -15.76 -11.86
C LEU A 218 -12.21 -14.96 -11.22
N THR A 219 -13.29 -14.72 -11.97
CA THR A 219 -14.47 -13.99 -11.45
C THR A 219 -15.08 -14.75 -10.27
N GLU A 220 -15.28 -16.07 -10.41
CA GLU A 220 -15.79 -16.91 -9.31
C GLU A 220 -14.88 -16.87 -8.08
N ALA A 221 -13.56 -16.98 -8.28
CA ALA A 221 -12.58 -16.91 -7.19
C ALA A 221 -12.63 -15.57 -6.46
N LEU A 222 -12.72 -14.46 -7.19
CA LEU A 222 -12.76 -13.11 -6.63
C LEU A 222 -14.10 -12.81 -5.93
N SER A 223 -15.24 -13.15 -6.54
CA SER A 223 -16.56 -13.01 -5.90
C SER A 223 -16.64 -13.82 -4.60
N GLY A 224 -15.92 -14.93 -4.54
CA GLY A 224 -15.79 -15.72 -3.33
C GLY A 224 -15.08 -14.99 -2.19
N LEU A 225 -14.23 -13.99 -2.43
CA LEU A 225 -13.38 -13.34 -1.41
C LEU A 225 -14.17 -12.46 -0.43
N SER A 226 -15.16 -11.71 -0.92
CA SER A 226 -16.04 -10.88 -0.10
C SER A 226 -17.35 -10.57 -0.83
N PRO A 227 -18.47 -10.38 -0.10
CA PRO A 227 -19.75 -9.99 -0.71
C PRO A 227 -19.64 -8.73 -1.56
N ALA A 228 -18.95 -7.68 -1.05
CA ALA A 228 -18.78 -6.42 -1.77
C ALA A 228 -18.03 -6.58 -3.10
N LEU A 229 -17.03 -7.48 -3.16
CA LEU A 229 -16.31 -7.75 -4.40
C LEU A 229 -17.19 -8.55 -5.38
N GLY A 230 -18.01 -9.48 -4.89
CA GLY A 230 -19.01 -10.16 -5.70
C GLY A 230 -20.00 -9.19 -6.34
N ASP A 231 -20.58 -8.31 -5.52
CA ASP A 231 -21.53 -7.29 -6.00
C ASP A 231 -20.91 -6.37 -7.05
N ALA A 232 -19.65 -5.96 -6.86
CA ALA A 232 -18.93 -5.10 -7.81
C ALA A 232 -18.58 -5.81 -9.13
N LEU A 233 -18.34 -7.13 -9.09
CA LEU A 233 -18.08 -7.94 -10.29
C LEU A 233 -19.35 -8.25 -11.07
N ASP A 234 -20.46 -8.48 -10.38
CA ASP A 234 -21.77 -8.76 -11.00
C ASP A 234 -22.34 -7.52 -11.71
N GLN A 235 -21.99 -6.32 -11.24
CA GLN A 235 -22.41 -5.04 -11.83
C GLN A 235 -21.51 -4.56 -12.99
N ARG A 236 -20.47 -5.33 -13.36
CA ARG A 236 -19.54 -4.98 -14.45
C ARG A 236 -20.27 -4.87 -15.79
N GLN A 237 -20.28 -3.68 -16.36
CA GLN A 237 -20.84 -3.40 -17.70
C GLN A 237 -19.88 -3.72 -18.84
#